data_AF-A0A7K1GP54-F1
#
_entry.id   AF-A0A7K1GP54-F1
#
_cell.length_a   1.000
_cell.length_b   1.000
_cell.length_c   1.000
_cell.angle_alpha   90.00
_cell.angle_beta   90.00
_cell.angle_gamma   90.00
#
_symmetry.space_group_name_H-M   'P 1'
#
loop_
_entity.id
_entity.type
_entity.pdbx_description
1 polymer ?
#
loop_
_entity_poly.entity_id
_entity_poly.type
_entity_poly.pdbx_seq_one_letter_code
_entity_poly.pdbx_strand_id
1 'polypeptide(L)'
;MATFILILSILFLLLGVGLIYWINRRKFYRRNVAGLEGFSSFEASLFIRFIERIGKWLAYALILFSLFLFYIHYLEKERIEDKKKRIEMENNILSVE
;
A
#
# COMPACT_ATOMS: atom_id res chain seq x y z
N MET A 1 -16.42 -1.04 -10.42
CA MET A 1 -15.48 -0.01 -9.93
C MET A 1 -14.88 -0.40 -8.59
N ALA A 2 -15.67 -0.75 -7.58
CA ALA A 2 -15.16 -1.22 -6.27
C ALA A 2 -14.10 -2.35 -6.34
N THR A 3 -14.33 -3.40 -7.13
CA THR A 3 -13.37 -4.51 -7.30
C THR A 3 -12.02 -4.05 -7.87
N PHE A 4 -12.03 -3.11 -8.81
CA PHE A 4 -10.80 -2.54 -9.38
C PHE A 4 -10.02 -1.71 -8.35
N ILE A 5 -10.72 -0.91 -7.54
CA ILE A 5 -10.10 -0.13 -6.44
C ILE A 5 -9.45 -1.08 -5.42
N LEU A 6 -10.13 -2.19 -5.08
CA LEU A 6 -9.59 -3.20 -4.18
C LEU A 6 -8.32 -3.85 -4.75
N ILE A 7 -8.36 -4.31 -6.00
CA ILE A 7 -7.19 -4.91 -6.67
C ILE A 7 -6.02 -3.91 -6.72
N LEU A 8 -6.29 -2.66 -7.08
CA LEU A 8 -5.30 -1.61 -7.16
C LEU A 8 -4.69 -1.33 -5.77
N SER A 9 -5.52 -1.21 -4.73
CA SER A 9 -5.05 -0.98 -3.36
C SER A 9 -4.10 -2.08 -2.88
N ILE A 10 -4.42 -3.35 -3.13
CA ILE A 10 -3.58 -4.50 -2.78
C ILE A 10 -2.26 -4.45 -3.56
N LEU A 11 -2.31 -4.17 -4.86
CA LEU A 11 -1.11 -4.07 -5.69
C LEU A 11 -0.16 -2.97 -5.18
N PHE A 12 -0.69 -1.80 -4.86
CA PHE A 12 0.08 -0.69 -4.29
C PHE A 12 0.67 -1.02 -2.91
N LEU A 13 -0.08 -1.76 -2.07
CA LEU A 13 0.40 -2.23 -0.78
C LEU A 13 1.61 -3.16 -0.96
N LEU A 14 1.49 -4.15 -1.84
CA LEU A 14 2.55 -5.13 -2.12
C LEU A 14 3.79 -4.45 -2.70
N LEU A 15 3.61 -3.48 -3.60
CA LEU A 15 4.72 -2.69 -4.13
C LEU A 15 5.40 -1.85 -3.03
N GLY A 16 4.63 -1.19 -2.16
CA GLY A 16 5.18 -0.41 -1.05
C GLY A 16 5.99 -1.27 -0.07
N VAL A 17 5.43 -2.39 0.37
CA VAL A 17 6.12 -3.34 1.26
C VAL A 17 7.32 -3.98 0.57
N GLY A 18 7.17 -4.38 -0.69
CA GLY A 18 8.25 -4.94 -1.50
C GLY A 18 9.41 -3.97 -1.67
N LEU A 19 9.12 -2.68 -1.86
CA LEU A 19 10.13 -1.62 -1.95
C LEU A 19 10.88 -1.44 -0.63
N ILE A 20 10.19 -1.44 0.52
CA ILE A 20 10.84 -1.41 1.85
C ILE A 20 11.76 -2.62 2.02
N TYR A 21 11.25 -3.81 1.71
CA TYR A 21 12.02 -5.05 1.82
C TYR A 21 13.26 -5.00 0.93
N TRP A 22 13.11 -4.58 -0.32
CA TRP A 22 14.21 -4.48 -1.28
C TRP A 22 15.28 -3.50 -0.82
N ILE A 23 14.89 -2.32 -0.32
CA ILE A 23 15.82 -1.32 0.22
C ILE A 23 16.56 -1.86 1.44
N ASN A 24 15.84 -2.48 2.38
CA ASN A 24 16.45 -3.07 3.58
C ASN A 24 17.37 -4.25 3.24
N ARG A 25 17.02 -5.04 2.24
CA ARG A 25 17.84 -6.15 1.72
C ARG A 25 19.14 -5.63 1.09
N ARG A 26 19.08 -4.59 0.26
CA ARG A 26 20.28 -3.91 -0.29
C ARG A 26 21.17 -3.35 0.81
N LYS A 27 20.58 -2.77 1.86
CA LYS A 27 21.31 -2.27 3.03
C LYS A 27 22.01 -3.40 3.79
N PHE A 28 21.35 -4.55 3.94
CA PHE A 28 21.92 -5.72 4.62
C PHE A 28 23.12 -6.30 3.87
N TYR A 29 23.03 -6.50 2.55
CA TYR A 29 24.13 -7.07 1.75
C TYR A 29 25.37 -6.17 1.63
N ARG A 30 25.26 -4.89 1.98
CA ARG A 30 26.40 -3.96 2.00
C ARG A 30 27.21 -4.02 3.31
N ARG A 31 26.76 -4.80 4.30
CA ARG A 31 27.45 -4.93 5.58
C ARG A 31 28.50 -6.03 5.52
N ASN A 32 29.69 -5.74 6.05
CA ASN A 32 30.76 -6.72 6.20
C ASN A 32 30.59 -7.55 7.50
N VAL A 33 31.54 -8.44 7.80
CA VAL A 33 31.53 -9.35 8.96
C VAL A 33 31.44 -8.61 10.31
N ALA A 34 31.93 -7.36 10.35
CA ALA A 34 31.84 -6.47 11.51
C ALA A 34 30.55 -5.62 11.55
N GLY A 35 29.65 -5.79 10.59
CA GLY A 35 28.40 -5.02 10.49
C GLY A 35 28.56 -3.60 9.94
N LEU A 36 29.76 -3.21 9.50
CA LEU A 36 30.05 -1.90 8.91
C LEU A 36 29.63 -1.86 7.44
N GLU A 37 29.03 -0.75 7.03
CA GLU A 37 28.67 -0.52 5.63
C GLU A 37 29.96 -0.29 4.81
N GLY A 38 30.26 -1.19 3.88
CA GLY A 38 31.36 -1.04 2.94
C GLY A 38 30.94 -0.11 1.80
N PHE A 39 31.63 1.01 1.64
CA PHE A 39 31.49 1.87 0.46
C PHE A 39 32.86 2.03 -0.20
N SER A 40 32.89 2.01 -1.54
CA SER A 40 34.12 2.19 -2.33
C SER A 40 34.62 3.65 -2.33
N SER A 41 33.72 4.61 -2.09
CA SER A 41 34.02 6.05 -2.19
C SER A 41 33.07 6.86 -1.31
N PHE A 42 33.54 8.03 -0.87
CA PHE A 42 32.74 8.96 -0.07
C PHE A 42 31.47 9.42 -0.80
N GLU A 43 31.59 9.81 -2.07
CA GLU A 43 30.47 10.23 -2.91
C GLU A 43 29.42 9.13 -3.07
N ALA A 44 29.86 7.90 -3.35
CA ALA A 44 28.97 6.74 -3.47
C ALA A 44 28.17 6.52 -2.17
N SER A 45 28.78 6.73 -1.00
CA SER A 45 28.09 6.62 0.29
C SER A 45 26.96 7.64 0.44
N LEU A 46 27.17 8.87 -0.05
CA LEU A 46 26.16 9.94 0.00
C LEU A 46 25.02 9.66 -0.96
N PHE A 47 25.32 9.34 -2.23
CA PHE A 47 24.31 9.06 -3.24
C PHE A 47 23.43 7.88 -2.87
N ILE A 48 24.02 6.77 -2.41
CA ILE A 48 23.27 5.56 -2.05
C ILE A 48 22.36 5.85 -0.84
N ARG A 49 22.87 6.52 0.19
CA ARG A 49 22.06 6.89 1.37
C ARG A 49 20.94 7.85 1.01
N PHE A 50 21.17 8.76 0.08
CA PHE A 50 20.17 9.70 -0.42
C PHE A 50 19.02 8.96 -1.13
N ILE A 51 19.33 8.06 -2.06
CA ILE A 51 18.33 7.23 -2.75
C ILE A 51 17.61 6.30 -1.77
N GLU A 52 18.30 5.71 -0.80
CA GLU A 52 17.65 4.88 0.23
C GLU A 52 16.65 5.69 1.07
N ARG A 53 16.97 6.95 1.39
CA ARG A 53 16.05 7.83 2.11
C ARG A 53 14.83 8.18 1.26
N ILE A 54 15.03 8.62 0.01
CA ILE A 54 13.93 8.93 -0.91
C ILE A 54 13.05 7.71 -1.17
N GLY A 55 13.67 6.55 -1.42
CA GLY A 55 12.95 5.31 -1.67
C GLY A 55 12.10 4.88 -0.47
N LYS A 56 12.56 5.10 0.77
CA LYS A 56 11.76 4.84 1.97
C LYS A 56 10.57 5.78 2.08
N TRP A 57 10.76 7.08 1.83
CA TRP A 57 9.67 8.04 1.80
C TRP A 57 8.63 7.68 0.73
N LEU A 58 9.08 7.31 -0.48
CA LEU A 58 8.21 6.86 -1.55
C LEU A 58 7.43 5.60 -1.15
N ALA A 59 8.09 4.64 -0.50
CA ALA A 59 7.43 3.43 -0.03
C ALA A 59 6.35 3.72 1.02
N TYR A 60 6.62 4.62 1.97
CA TYR A 60 5.61 5.05 2.94
C TYR A 60 4.44 5.79 2.28
N ALA A 61 4.71 6.63 1.29
CA ALA A 61 3.66 7.29 0.51
C ALA A 61 2.79 6.26 -0.23
N LEU A 62 3.38 5.24 -0.84
CA LEU A 62 2.67 4.14 -1.50
C LEU A 62 1.78 3.35 -0.54
N ILE A 63 2.30 3.02 0.65
CA ILE A 63 1.52 2.31 1.68
C ILE A 63 0.36 3.17 2.18
N LEU A 64 0.62 4.46 2.45
CA LEU A 64 -0.43 5.38 2.91
C LEU A 64 -1.52 5.56 1.85
N PHE A 65 -1.13 5.70 0.57
CA PHE A 65 -2.05 5.81 -0.55
C PHE A 65 -2.89 4.54 -0.72
N SER A 66 -2.29 3.36 -0.56
CA SER A 66 -3.00 2.09 -0.56
C SER A 66 -4.06 2.03 0.54
N LEU A 67 -3.69 2.41 1.77
CA LEU A 67 -4.62 2.46 2.91
C LEU A 67 -5.80 3.40 2.64
N PHE A 68 -5.53 4.55 2.03
CA PHE A 68 -6.54 5.50 1.63
C PHE A 68 -7.52 4.93 0.61
N LEU A 69 -7.03 4.25 -0.44
CA LEU A 69 -7.89 3.58 -1.42
C LEU A 69 -8.73 2.46 -0.78
N PHE A 70 -8.15 1.72 0.16
CA PHE A 70 -8.86 0.69 0.90
C PHE A 70 -9.99 1.28 1.75
N TYR A 71 -9.76 2.43 2.38
CA TYR A 71 -10.80 3.15 3.12
C TYR A 71 -11.96 3.60 2.23
N ILE A 72 -11.66 4.15 1.04
CA ILE A 72 -12.72 4.51 0.07
C ILE A 72 -13.53 3.29 -0.35
N HIS A 73 -12.86 2.15 -0.60
CA HIS A 73 -13.54 0.90 -0.92
C HIS A 73 -14.49 0.44 0.21
N TYR A 74 -14.04 0.56 1.47
CA TYR A 74 -14.87 0.22 2.62
C TYR A 74 -16.16 1.06 2.68
N LEU A 75 -16.05 2.38 2.49
CA LEU A 75 -17.21 3.29 2.47
C LEU A 75 -18.18 2.98 1.31
N GLU A 76 -17.66 2.61 0.14
CA GLU A 76 -18.50 2.27 -1.01
C GLU A 76 -19.27 0.96 -0.78
N LYS A 77 -18.67 -0.02 -0.11
CA LYS A 77 -19.32 -1.29 0.24
C LYS A 77 -20.50 -1.09 1.19
N GLU A 78 -20.34 -0.28 2.23
CA GLU A 78 -21.41 0.03 3.20
C GLU A 78 -22.62 0.67 2.50
N ARG A 79 -22.37 1.64 1.61
CA ARG A 79 -23.44 2.28 0.82
C ARG A 79 -24.22 1.30 -0.07
N ILE A 80 -23.56 0.29 -0.63
CA ILE A 80 -24.22 -0.71 -1.50
C ILE A 80 -25.07 -1.67 -0.65
N GLU A 81 -24.58 -2.08 0.52
CA GLU A 81 -25.31 -2.96 1.44
C GLU A 81 -26.59 -2.29 1.96
N ASP A 82 -26.51 -1.01 2.34
CA ASP A 82 -27.69 -0.26 2.80
C ASP A 82 -28.74 -0.07 1.71
N LYS A 83 -28.30 0.20 0.47
CA LYS A 83 -29.22 0.28 -0.68
C LYS A 83 -29.91 -1.06 -0.95
N LYS A 84 -29.18 -2.17 -0.88
CA LYS A 84 -29.76 -3.52 -1.05
C LYS A 84 -30.82 -3.81 0.00
N LYS A 85 -30.54 -3.53 1.28
CA LYS A 85 -31.50 -3.73 2.38
C LYS A 85 -32.77 -2.91 2.17
N ARG A 86 -32.65 -1.65 1.73
CA ARG A 86 -33.82 -0.80 1.43
C ARG A 86 -34.67 -1.36 0.29
N ILE A 87 -34.04 -1.79 -0.81
CA ILE A 87 -34.74 -2.39 -1.95
C ILE A 87 -35.44 -3.70 -1.55
N GLU A 88 -34.80 -4.53 -0.72
CA GLU A 88 -35.39 -5.78 -0.23
C GLU A 88 -36.58 -5.53 0.70
N MET A 89 -36.51 -4.53 1.58
CA MET A 89 -37.67 -4.11 2.38
C MET A 89 -38.82 -3.60 1.50
N GLU A 90 -38.53 -2.78 0.49
CA GLU A 90 -39.54 -2.25 -0.43
C GLU A 90 -40.24 -3.36 -1.23
N ASN A 91 -39.47 -4.32 -1.78
CA ASN A 91 -40.02 -5.47 -2.49
C ASN A 91 -40.86 -6.39 -1.58
N ASN A 92 -40.44 -6.59 -0.32
CA ASN A 92 -41.23 -7.39 0.63
C ASN A 92 -42.57 -6.72 0.96
N ILE A 93 -42.60 -5.39 1.12
CA ILE A 93 -43.84 -4.64 1.34
C ILE A 93 -44.78 -4.83 0.12
N LEU A 94 -44.25 -4.66 -1.09
CA LEU A 94 -45.03 -4.81 -2.33
C LEU A 94 -45.56 -6.23 -2.57
N SER A 95 -44.90 -7.25 -2.02
CA SER A 95 -45.31 -8.65 -2.17
C SER A 95 -46.39 -9.09 -1.19
N VAL A 96 -46.66 -8.28 -0.15
CA VAL A 96 -47.66 -8.55 0.89
C VAL A 96 -48.99 -7.84 0.61
N GLU A 97 -48.97 -6.80 -0.23
CA GLU A 97 -50.13 -6.05 -0.72
C GLU A 97 -50.75 -6.68 -1.97
#